data_AF-A0A1V4YND7-F1
#
_entry.id   AF-A0A1V4YND7-F1
#
_cell.length_a   1.000
_cell.length_b   1.000
_cell.length_c   1.000
_cell.angle_alpha   90.00
_cell.angle_beta   90.00
_cell.angle_gamma   90.00
#
_symmetry.space_group_name_H-M   'P 1'
#
loop_
_entity.id
_entity.type
_entity.pdbx_description
1 polymer ?
#
loop_
_entity_poly.entity_id
_entity_poly.type
_entity_poly.pdbx_seq_one_letter_code
_entity_poly.pdbx_strand_id
1 'polypeptide(L)' 'MEDVNILEGPKIHIAELTSFTHTYAGQVQEKERVIAQGKLEKVTNEKSGKIKYRLVVGTTRESVDEYIKLKDLQIQ' A
#
# COMPACT_ATOMS: atom_id res chain seq x y z
N MET A 1 4.44 3.33 28.79
CA MET A 1 4.81 3.70 27.41
C MET A 1 6.20 3.16 27.22
N GLU A 2 6.38 2.21 26.33
CA GLU A 2 7.71 1.73 25.96
C GLU A 2 8.32 2.70 24.95
N ASP A 3 9.57 3.09 25.16
CA ASP A 3 10.35 3.84 24.18
C ASP A 3 10.62 2.92 22.97
N VAL A 4 9.90 3.14 21.89
CA VAL A 4 10.08 2.41 20.63
C VAL A 4 11.00 3.20 19.70
N ASN A 5 12.08 2.57 19.24
CA ASN A 5 12.93 3.12 18.19
C ASN A 5 12.24 2.92 16.84
N ILE A 6 11.84 4.01 16.19
CA ILE A 6 11.30 3.96 14.82
C ILE A 6 12.46 3.68 13.86
N LEU A 7 12.38 2.54 13.17
CA LEU A 7 13.32 2.20 12.09
C LEU A 7 12.80 2.77 10.77
N GLU A 8 13.55 3.70 10.17
CA GLU A 8 13.21 4.23 8.84
C GLU A 8 13.68 3.28 7.73
N GLY A 9 12.75 2.87 6.87
CA GLY A 9 13.04 2.12 5.67
C GLY A 9 13.56 3.01 4.52
N PRO A 10 14.09 2.42 3.44
CA PRO A 10 14.52 3.16 2.26
C PRO A 10 13.36 3.94 1.63
N LYS A 11 13.63 5.17 1.17
CA LYS A 11 12.66 6.00 0.43
C LYS A 11 12.51 5.45 -0.99
N ILE A 12 11.42 4.73 -1.24
CA ILE A 12 11.13 4.09 -2.53
C ILE A 12 9.89 4.73 -3.16
N HIS A 13 9.94 4.96 -4.47
CA HIS A 13 8.77 5.38 -5.23
C HIS A 13 7.84 4.18 -5.45
N ILE A 14 6.63 4.24 -4.90
CA ILE A 14 5.58 3.23 -5.06
C ILE A 14 4.75 3.62 -6.28
N ALA A 15 4.75 2.76 -7.30
CA ALA A 15 4.07 3.02 -8.57
C ALA A 15 2.58 2.67 -8.52
N GLU A 16 2.18 1.72 -7.65
CA GLU A 16 0.81 1.22 -7.58
C GLU A 16 0.44 0.73 -6.18
N LEU A 17 -0.84 0.90 -5.84
CA LEU A 17 -1.50 0.30 -4.68
C LEU A 17 -2.44 -0.79 -5.20
N THR A 18 -2.38 -2.00 -4.65
CA THR A 18 -3.17 -3.15 -5.12
C THR A 18 -3.77 -3.91 -3.95
N SER A 19 -4.97 -4.45 -4.13
CA SER A 19 -5.55 -5.41 -3.20
C SER A 19 -5.91 -6.71 -3.89
N PHE A 20 -5.75 -7.83 -3.16
CA PHE A 20 -6.16 -9.16 -3.63
C PHE A 20 -7.51 -9.60 -3.06
N THR A 21 -8.05 -8.87 -2.07
CA THR A 21 -9.36 -9.13 -1.49
C THR A 21 -10.38 -8.08 -1.90
N HIS A 22 -11.66 -8.48 -1.93
CA HIS A 22 -12.77 -7.60 -2.24
C HIS A 22 -12.97 -6.47 -1.23
N THR A 23 -12.56 -6.64 0.03
CA THR A 23 -12.76 -5.67 1.13
C THR A 23 -12.15 -4.30 0.84
N TYR A 24 -11.04 -4.27 0.12
CA TYR A 24 -10.33 -3.04 -0.26
C TYR A 24 -10.65 -2.56 -1.68
N ALA A 25 -11.44 -3.33 -2.45
CA ALA A 25 -11.79 -2.98 -3.81
C ALA A 25 -12.67 -1.72 -3.83
N GLY A 26 -12.30 -0.74 -4.66
CA GLY A 26 -13.08 0.49 -4.84
C GLY A 26 -12.99 1.48 -3.68
N GLN A 27 -12.15 1.24 -2.66
CA GLN A 27 -11.95 2.20 -1.57
C GLN A 27 -11.21 3.46 -2.00
N VAL A 28 -10.46 3.39 -3.10
CA VAL A 28 -9.62 4.47 -3.61
C VAL A 28 -9.76 4.54 -5.12
N GLN A 29 -9.91 5.74 -5.65
CA GLN A 29 -9.92 6.03 -7.08
C GLN A 29 -8.56 6.56 -7.55
N GLU A 30 -8.31 6.44 -8.86
CA GLU A 30 -7.12 7.06 -9.45
C GLU A 30 -7.08 8.56 -9.11
N LYS A 31 -5.88 9.04 -8.75
CA LYS A 31 -5.56 10.42 -8.34
C LYS A 31 -5.97 10.81 -6.92
N GLU A 32 -6.57 9.91 -6.13
CA GLU A 32 -6.79 10.16 -4.71
C GLU A 32 -5.51 9.98 -3.88
N ARG A 33 -5.42 10.71 -2.75
CA ARG A 33 -4.29 10.64 -1.82
C ARG A 33 -4.65 9.84 -0.60
N VAL A 34 -3.87 8.79 -0.34
CA VAL A 34 -4.12 7.85 0.75
C VAL A 34 -2.86 7.56 1.55
N ILE A 35 -3.06 7.14 2.79
CA ILE A 35 -2.04 6.52 3.64
C ILE A 35 -2.39 5.04 3.69
N ALA A 36 -1.46 4.18 3.32
CA ALA A 36 -1.66 2.74 3.32
C ALA A 36 -0.48 2.01 3.95
N GLN A 37 -0.77 0.87 4.58
CA GLN A 37 0.22 -0.03 5.14
C GLN A 37 -0.07 -1.44 4.64
N GLY A 38 0.99 -2.14 4.24
CA GLY A 38 0.91 -3.49 3.74
C GLY A 38 2.26 -3.97 3.24
N LYS A 39 2.26 -4.96 2.36
CA LYS A 39 3.47 -5.61 1.86
C LYS A 39 4.02 -4.87 0.64
N LEU A 40 5.29 -4.46 0.69
CA LEU A 40 6.00 -3.92 -0.46
C LEU A 40 6.50 -5.06 -1.36
N GLU A 41 6.17 -5.00 -2.65
CA GLU A 41 6.63 -5.96 -3.65
C GLU A 41 7.45 -5.28 -4.75
N LYS A 42 8.55 -5.91 -5.14
CA LYS A 42 9.35 -5.55 -6.31
C LYS A 42 8.86 -6.38 -7.49
N VAL A 43 8.35 -5.73 -8.52
CA VAL A 43 7.88 -6.37 -9.75
C VAL A 43 8.88 -6.11 -10.86
N THR A 44 9.41 -7.18 -11.45
CA THR A 44 10.32 -7.12 -12.59
C THR A 44 9.59 -7.59 -13.84
N ASN A 45 9.54 -6.76 -14.87
CA ASN A 45 8.99 -7.15 -16.15
C ASN A 45 10.05 -7.97 -16.92
N GLU A 46 9.79 -9.25 -17.14
CA GLU A 46 10.76 -10.17 -17.76
C GLU A 46 11.18 -9.78 -19.19
N LYS A 47 10.27 -9.15 -19.96
CA LYS A 47 10.54 -8.78 -21.36
C LYS A 47 11.35 -7.49 -21.50
N SER A 48 11.11 -6.52 -20.63
CA SER A 48 11.71 -5.17 -20.71
C SER A 48 12.76 -4.90 -19.65
N GLY A 49 12.92 -5.79 -18.66
CA GLY A 49 13.80 -5.60 -17.50
C GLY A 49 13.35 -4.49 -16.54
N LYS A 50 12.23 -3.80 -16.81
CA LYS A 50 11.76 -2.68 -15.98
C LYS A 50 11.33 -3.15 -14.60
N ILE A 51 11.81 -2.45 -13.58
CA ILE A 51 11.47 -2.68 -12.17
C ILE A 51 10.45 -1.63 -11.74
N LYS A 52 9.39 -2.06 -11.07
CA LYS A 52 8.46 -1.19 -10.34
C LYS A 52 8.22 -1.74 -8.93
N TYR A 53 7.80 -0.86 -8.03
CA TYR A 53 7.40 -1.24 -6.68
C TYR A 53 5.91 -1.03 -6.50
N ARG A 54 5.26 -1.97 -5.83
CA ARG A 54 3.84 -1.90 -5.49
C ARG A 54 3.61 -2.16 -4.02
N LEU A 55 2.60 -1.50 -3.46
CA LEU A 55 2.11 -1.79 -2.12
C LEU A 55 0.88 -2.68 -2.24
N VAL A 56 0.90 -3.83 -1.58
CA VAL A 56 -0.21 -4.77 -1.53
C VAL A 56 -0.88 -4.71 -0.17
N VAL A 57 -2.19 -4.58 -0.16
CA VAL A 57 -3.04 -4.62 1.04
C VAL A 57 -4.13 -5.67 0.87
N GLY A 58 -4.59 -6.27 1.97
CA GLY A 58 -5.50 -7.40 1.89
C GLY A 58 -4.82 -8.64 1.35
N THR A 59 -3.60 -8.94 1.81
CA THR A 59 -2.87 -10.15 1.39
C THR A 59 -3.47 -11.42 1.99
N THR A 60 -4.14 -11.30 3.14
CA THR A 60 -4.84 -12.39 3.82
C THR A 60 -6.28 -11.98 4.15
N ARG A 61 -7.14 -12.98 4.38
CA ARG A 61 -8.55 -12.74 4.75
C ARG A 61 -8.70 -12.03 6.10
N GLU A 62 -7.70 -12.19 6.98
CA GLU A 62 -7.64 -11.61 8.33
C GLU A 62 -6.90 -10.26 8.36
N SER A 63 -6.11 -9.93 7.32
CA SER A 63 -5.45 -8.63 7.10
C SER A 63 -4.90 -7.99 8.39
N VAL A 64 -3.95 -8.66 9.05
CA VAL A 64 -3.31 -8.11 10.26
C VAL A 64 -2.31 -7.04 9.84
N ASP A 65 -2.41 -5.85 10.45
CA ASP A 65 -1.54 -4.68 10.20
C ASP A 65 -1.54 -4.15 8.76
N GLU A 66 -2.64 -4.37 8.02
CA GLU A 66 -2.87 -3.82 6.69
C GLU A 66 -4.03 -2.82 6.72
N TYR A 67 -3.88 -1.67 6.06
CA TYR A 67 -4.96 -0.69 5.97
C TYR A 67 -4.80 0.26 4.78
N ILE A 68 -5.92 0.89 4.42
CA ILE A 68 -5.98 2.09 3.57
C ILE A 68 -6.75 3.16 4.33
N LYS A 69 -6.23 4.38 4.39
CA LYS A 69 -6.87 5.55 4.99
C LYS A 69 -6.84 6.71 3.99
N LEU A 70 -8.01 7.28 3.68
CA LEU A 70 -8.08 8.50 2.89
C LEU A 70 -7.45 9.66 3.68
N LYS A 71 -6.52 10.38 3.05
CA LYS A 71 -5.83 11.49 3.71
C LYS A 71 -6.75 12.70 3.89
N ASP A 72 -7.61 12.92 2.89
CA ASP A 72 -8.52 14.05 2.80
C ASP A 72 -9.98 13.52 2.79
N LEU A 73 -10.45 13.00 3.93
CA LEU A 73 -11.85 12.57 4.05
C LEU A 73 -12.74 13.81 4.19
N GLN A 74 -13.40 14.22 3.10
CA GLN A 74 -14.45 15.24 3.18
C GLN A 74 -15.78 14.56 3.50
N ILE A 75 -16.18 14.65 4.76
CA ILE A 75 -17.54 14.26 5.19
C ILE A 75 -18.46 15.42 4.79
N GLN A 76 -19.40 15.16 3.87
CA GLN A 76 -20.48 16.11 3.53
C GLN A 76 -21.55 16.14 4.61
#